data_AF-A0A8H6VGN4-F1
#
_entry.id   AF-A0A8H6VGN4-F1
#
_cell.length_a   1.000
_cell.length_b   1.000
_cell.length_c   1.000
_cell.angle_alpha   90.00
_cell.angle_beta   90.00
_cell.angle_gamma   90.00
#
_symmetry.space_group_name_H-M   'P 1'
#
loop_
_entity.id
_entity.type
_entity.pdbx_description
1 polymer ?
#
loop_
_entity_poly.entity_id
_entity_poly.type
_entity_poly.pdbx_seq_one_letter_code
_entity_poly.pdbx_strand_id
1 'polypeptide(L)'
;MTAQPQTHIIHGSIQCPAPETWVPFEWEEPGRGPQVHGEVSVVRPFGTSGTLSAGLWRTGPPSPGCKPDGSNIARYTSPLGDETACVIDGTATLTVISTGKQHRIGPGSVISSPKGVEVEWAIDGPFFKKFWCIWAGSSPVPGEKLELQINHVSDNPPTEE
;
A
#
# COMPACT_ATOMS: atom_id res chain seq x y z
N MET A 1 27.87 -6.79 26.79
CA MET A 1 26.82 -7.22 25.86
C MET A 1 25.52 -7.29 26.63
N THR A 2 24.69 -6.26 26.57
CA THR A 2 23.40 -6.22 27.25
C THR A 2 22.41 -7.05 26.45
N ALA A 3 21.86 -8.08 27.09
CA ALA A 3 20.88 -9.00 26.53
C ALA A 3 19.65 -8.23 26.02
N GLN A 4 19.10 -8.66 24.88
CA GLN A 4 17.81 -8.18 24.36
C GLN A 4 16.74 -8.18 25.48
N PRO A 5 15.86 -7.18 25.54
CA PRO A 5 14.77 -7.19 26.52
C PRO A 5 13.90 -8.45 26.36
N GLN A 6 13.63 -9.13 27.49
CA GLN A 6 12.97 -10.43 27.59
C GLN A 6 11.48 -10.45 27.20
N THR A 7 10.88 -9.30 26.92
CA THR A 7 9.50 -9.18 26.44
C THR A 7 9.51 -8.38 25.14
N HIS A 8 9.32 -9.08 24.02
CA HIS A 8 8.91 -8.42 22.79
C HIS A 8 7.55 -7.76 23.06
N ILE A 9 7.51 -6.43 23.19
CA ILE A 9 6.26 -5.71 23.11
C ILE A 9 5.85 -5.77 21.64
N ILE A 10 4.90 -6.66 21.34
CA ILE A 10 4.28 -6.72 20.02
C ILE A 10 3.40 -5.48 19.90
N HIS A 11 3.88 -4.48 19.16
CA HIS A 11 3.06 -3.37 18.70
C HIS A 11 2.20 -3.85 17.52
N GLY A 12 1.25 -4.73 17.82
CA GLY A 12 0.26 -5.23 16.87
C GLY A 12 -1.01 -4.39 16.93
N SER A 13 -1.67 -4.20 15.80
CA SER A 13 -3.08 -3.79 15.78
C SER A 13 -3.96 -5.03 15.64
N ILE A 14 -5.27 -4.88 15.87
CA ILE A 14 -6.24 -5.94 15.59
C ILE A 14 -6.21 -6.20 14.07
N GLN A 15 -6.00 -7.45 13.64
CA GLN A 15 -5.90 -7.85 12.22
C GLN A 15 -7.07 -7.34 11.36
N CYS A 16 -8.24 -7.21 11.99
CA CYS A 16 -9.39 -6.51 11.44
C CYS A 16 -9.85 -5.48 12.47
N PRO A 17 -9.40 -4.21 12.37
CA PRO A 17 -9.93 -3.13 13.18
C PRO A 17 -11.46 -3.08 13.09
N ALA A 18 -12.10 -2.60 14.15
CA ALA A 18 -13.55 -2.54 14.25
C ALA A 18 -14.14 -1.74 13.06
N PRO A 19 -15.31 -2.11 12.51
CA PRO A 19 -15.84 -1.50 11.29
C PRO A 19 -15.84 0.03 11.29
N GLU A 20 -16.13 0.66 12.43
CA GLU A 20 -16.16 2.11 12.65
C GLU A 20 -14.81 2.83 12.54
N THR A 21 -13.71 2.09 12.55
CA THR A 21 -12.34 2.64 12.39
C THR A 21 -11.91 2.77 10.94
N TRP A 22 -12.67 2.16 10.02
CA TRP A 22 -12.44 2.26 8.59
C TRP A 22 -13.20 3.46 8.05
N VAL A 23 -12.49 4.36 7.38
CA VAL A 23 -13.07 5.53 6.72
C VAL A 23 -12.74 5.48 5.22
N PRO A 24 -13.53 6.11 4.34
CA PRO A 24 -13.17 6.29 2.95
C PRO A 24 -11.73 6.81 2.81
N PHE A 25 -10.95 6.19 1.92
CA PHE A 25 -9.62 6.71 1.60
C PHE A 25 -9.75 7.78 0.52
N GLU A 26 -9.48 9.02 0.92
CA GLU A 26 -9.61 10.22 0.09
C GLU A 26 -8.24 10.88 -0.09
N TRP A 27 -7.96 11.39 -1.29
CA TRP A 27 -6.75 12.15 -1.56
C TRP A 27 -6.89 13.10 -2.75
N GLU A 28 -5.97 14.06 -2.86
CA GLU A 28 -5.81 14.93 -4.02
C GLU A 28 -4.77 14.34 -4.96
N GLU A 29 -5.20 13.84 -6.11
CA GLU A 29 -4.31 13.25 -7.11
C GLU A 29 -3.77 14.33 -8.05
N PRO A 30 -2.44 14.48 -8.18
CA PRO A 30 -1.82 15.43 -9.09
C PRO A 30 -2.39 15.33 -10.52
N GLY A 31 -2.97 16.43 -11.01
CA GLY A 31 -3.54 16.50 -12.36
C GLY A 31 -4.92 15.84 -12.54
N ARG A 32 -5.48 15.18 -11.52
CA ARG A 32 -6.82 14.56 -11.55
C ARG A 32 -7.79 15.14 -10.50
N GLY A 33 -7.26 15.79 -9.47
CA GLY A 33 -8.06 16.36 -8.38
C GLY A 33 -8.51 15.30 -7.36
N PRO A 34 -9.64 15.53 -6.67
CA PRO A 34 -10.10 14.66 -5.59
C PRO A 34 -10.37 13.23 -6.06
N GLN A 35 -9.91 12.24 -5.31
CA GLN A 35 -10.13 10.81 -5.53
C GLN A 35 -10.63 10.15 -4.25
N VAL A 36 -11.45 9.10 -4.40
CA VAL A 36 -11.94 8.28 -3.28
C VAL A 36 -11.99 6.81 -3.68
N HIS A 37 -11.14 5.97 -3.08
CA HIS A 37 -11.08 4.53 -3.39
C HIS A 37 -10.74 3.69 -2.17
N GLY A 38 -11.58 2.70 -1.88
CA GLY A 38 -11.40 1.82 -0.74
C GLY A 38 -11.60 2.54 0.59
N GLU A 39 -11.10 1.90 1.64
CA GLU A 39 -11.16 2.39 3.01
C GLU A 39 -9.80 2.26 3.68
N VAL A 40 -9.49 3.17 4.60
CA VAL A 40 -8.25 3.21 5.37
C VAL A 40 -8.54 3.12 6.87
N SER A 41 -7.66 2.42 7.59
CA SER A 41 -7.58 2.47 9.05
C SER A 41 -6.15 2.88 9.42
N VAL A 42 -5.98 4.08 9.96
CA VAL A 42 -4.67 4.61 10.35
C VAL A 42 -4.25 4.01 11.69
N VAL A 43 -3.11 3.32 11.70
CA VAL A 43 -2.51 2.74 12.92
C VAL A 43 -1.53 3.73 13.53
N ARG A 44 -0.82 4.50 12.69
CA ARG A 44 0.13 5.52 13.11
C ARG A 44 -0.05 6.78 12.26
N PRO A 45 -0.52 7.90 12.83
CA PRO A 45 -0.76 9.11 12.06
C PRO A 45 0.51 9.92 11.77
N PHE A 46 1.55 9.82 12.61
CA PHE A 46 2.81 10.56 12.44
C PHE A 46 4.03 9.83 13.04
N GLY A 47 5.22 10.21 12.58
CA GLY A 47 6.51 9.75 13.09
C GLY A 47 7.28 10.88 13.77
N THR A 48 8.26 10.53 14.61
CA THR A 48 9.08 11.51 15.33
C THR A 48 9.99 12.32 14.40
N SER A 49 10.38 11.74 13.27
CA SER A 49 11.37 12.29 12.32
C SER A 49 10.76 12.86 11.04
N GLY A 50 9.43 12.99 10.94
CA GLY A 50 8.78 13.52 9.74
C GLY A 50 7.33 13.05 9.58
N THR A 51 6.85 13.03 8.35
CA THR A 51 5.45 12.71 8.00
C THR A 51 5.16 11.20 7.94
N LEU A 52 5.98 10.38 8.61
CA LEU A 52 5.80 8.93 8.59
C LEU A 52 4.40 8.58 9.12
N SER A 53 3.59 7.95 8.29
CA SER A 53 2.27 7.44 8.65
C SER A 53 2.14 6.01 8.20
N ALA A 54 1.33 5.23 8.91
CA ALA A 54 1.13 3.82 8.58
C ALA A 54 -0.28 3.36 8.95
N GLY A 55 -0.76 2.35 8.25
CA GLY A 55 -2.07 1.80 8.51
C GLY A 55 -2.39 0.61 7.61
N LEU A 56 -3.68 0.31 7.57
CA LEU A 56 -4.25 -0.68 6.67
C LEU A 56 -5.10 0.04 5.62
N TRP A 57 -5.12 -0.51 4.42
CA TRP A 57 -6.04 -0.10 3.37
C TRP A 57 -6.73 -1.34 2.81
N ARG A 58 -8.02 -1.21 2.51
CA ARG A 58 -8.82 -2.32 1.98
C ARG A 58 -9.80 -1.86 0.90
N THR A 59 -10.23 -2.83 0.09
CA THR A 59 -11.34 -2.72 -0.85
C THR A 59 -12.24 -3.95 -0.76
N GLY A 60 -13.48 -3.80 -1.21
CA GLY A 60 -14.48 -4.84 -1.33
C GLY A 60 -15.83 -4.24 -1.75
N PRO A 61 -16.90 -5.04 -1.86
CA PRO A 61 -18.24 -4.58 -2.22
C PRO A 61 -18.99 -4.23 -0.92
N PRO A 62 -18.60 -3.15 -0.24
CA PRO A 62 -19.25 -1.85 -0.48
C PRO A 62 -18.30 -0.64 -0.45
N SER A 63 -16.99 -0.86 -0.55
CA SER A 63 -16.01 0.21 -0.39
C SER A 63 -16.10 1.24 -1.54
N PRO A 64 -15.83 2.52 -1.27
CA PRO A 64 -15.83 3.56 -2.30
C PRO A 64 -14.98 3.22 -3.53
N GLY A 65 -15.44 3.61 -4.71
CA GLY A 65 -14.74 3.37 -5.99
C GLY A 65 -14.73 1.90 -6.46
N CYS A 66 -15.24 0.96 -5.66
CA CYS A 66 -15.29 -0.45 -6.03
C CYS A 66 -16.58 -0.79 -6.80
N LYS A 67 -16.48 -1.77 -7.70
CA LYS A 67 -17.63 -2.36 -8.39
C LYS A 67 -18.41 -3.29 -7.44
N PRO A 68 -19.63 -3.73 -7.82
CA PRO A 68 -20.41 -4.68 -7.02
C PRO A 68 -19.73 -6.03 -6.78
N ASP A 69 -18.78 -6.42 -7.63
CA ASP A 69 -17.96 -7.63 -7.44
C ASP A 69 -16.74 -7.39 -6.54
N GLY A 70 -16.55 -6.17 -6.01
CA GLY A 70 -15.42 -5.78 -5.17
C GLY A 70 -14.16 -5.40 -5.92
N SER A 71 -14.11 -5.56 -7.26
CA SER A 71 -12.98 -5.11 -8.08
C SER A 71 -12.89 -3.58 -8.11
N ASN A 72 -11.68 -3.05 -8.32
CA ASN A 72 -11.42 -1.61 -8.30
C ASN A 72 -10.31 -1.26 -9.30
N ILE A 73 -10.38 -0.07 -9.89
CA ILE A 73 -9.29 0.52 -10.67
C ILE A 73 -8.99 1.89 -10.10
N ALA A 74 -7.79 2.07 -9.54
CA ALA A 74 -7.34 3.34 -8.99
C ALA A 74 -6.03 3.78 -9.64
N ARG A 75 -5.89 5.07 -9.95
CA ARG A 75 -4.61 5.67 -10.37
C ARG A 75 -4.05 6.49 -9.24
N TYR A 76 -2.79 6.24 -8.93
CA TYR A 76 -2.18 6.75 -7.72
C TYR A 76 -0.70 7.05 -7.92
N THR A 77 -0.27 8.23 -7.50
CA THR A 77 1.12 8.70 -7.59
C THR A 77 1.84 8.72 -6.24
N SER A 78 1.28 8.13 -5.18
CA SER A 78 1.79 8.28 -3.81
C SER A 78 2.03 9.75 -3.43
N PRO A 79 1.01 10.64 -3.53
CA PRO A 79 1.21 12.09 -3.43
C PRO A 79 1.73 12.54 -2.06
N LEU A 80 1.47 11.75 -1.01
CA LEU A 80 1.86 12.08 0.37
C LEU A 80 3.32 11.72 0.71
N GLY A 81 3.99 10.89 -0.08
CA GLY A 81 5.36 10.42 0.18
C GLY A 81 5.63 9.09 -0.52
N ASP A 82 6.84 8.57 -0.37
CA ASP A 82 7.14 7.22 -0.83
C ASP A 82 6.32 6.23 0.00
N GLU A 83 5.67 5.28 -0.66
CA GLU A 83 4.85 4.26 -0.01
C GLU A 83 5.55 2.91 -0.07
N THR A 84 5.72 2.29 1.10
CA THR A 84 5.97 0.85 1.21
C THR A 84 4.68 0.15 1.57
N ALA A 85 4.29 -0.87 0.81
CA ALA A 85 3.09 -1.64 1.06
C ALA A 85 3.37 -3.15 1.12
N CYS A 86 2.75 -3.82 2.10
CA CYS A 86 2.75 -5.27 2.20
C CYS A 86 1.35 -5.78 1.90
N VAL A 87 1.21 -6.59 0.85
CA VAL A 87 -0.08 -7.16 0.48
C VAL A 87 -0.44 -8.29 1.45
N ILE A 88 -1.62 -8.19 2.04
CA ILE A 88 -2.14 -9.13 3.04
C ILE A 88 -3.16 -10.08 2.40
N ASP A 89 -4.14 -9.51 1.69
CA ASP A 89 -5.26 -10.26 1.10
C ASP A 89 -5.52 -9.78 -0.33
N GLY A 90 -6.00 -10.69 -1.19
CA GLY A 90 -6.41 -10.36 -2.55
C GLY A 90 -5.26 -10.14 -3.53
N THR A 91 -5.60 -9.85 -4.78
CA THR A 91 -4.63 -9.70 -5.87
C THR A 91 -4.91 -8.47 -6.72
N ALA A 92 -3.87 -7.97 -7.37
CA ALA A 92 -3.98 -6.85 -8.30
C ALA A 92 -2.90 -6.91 -9.37
N THR A 93 -3.14 -6.21 -10.48
CA THR A 93 -2.14 -5.93 -11.50
C THR A 93 -1.79 -4.45 -11.44
N LEU A 94 -0.52 -4.16 -11.16
CA LEU A 94 0.01 -2.80 -11.13
C LEU A 94 0.64 -2.46 -12.47
N THR A 95 0.21 -1.36 -13.08
CA THR A 95 0.80 -0.86 -14.34
C THR A 95 1.46 0.49 -14.11
N VAL A 96 2.77 0.58 -14.34
CA VAL A 96 3.49 1.86 -14.34
C VAL A 96 3.14 2.60 -15.61
N ILE A 97 2.40 3.71 -15.51
CA ILE A 97 1.80 4.38 -16.68
C ILE A 97 2.84 4.83 -17.70
N SER A 98 3.96 5.39 -17.23
CA SER A 98 4.99 5.94 -18.11
C SER A 98 5.76 4.90 -18.93
N THR A 99 5.77 3.63 -18.51
CA THR A 99 6.54 2.56 -19.16
C THR A 99 5.67 1.41 -19.67
N GLY A 100 4.42 1.32 -19.22
CA GLY A 100 3.54 0.17 -19.48
C GLY A 100 3.95 -1.10 -18.74
N LYS A 101 5.00 -1.07 -17.90
CA LYS A 101 5.48 -2.25 -17.17
C LYS A 101 4.40 -2.71 -16.19
N GLN A 102 4.10 -4.00 -16.22
CA GLN A 102 3.09 -4.62 -15.38
C GLN A 102 3.70 -5.54 -14.32
N HIS A 103 3.08 -5.54 -13.14
CA HIS A 103 3.43 -6.40 -12.03
C HIS A 103 2.17 -7.05 -11.46
N ARG A 104 2.16 -8.38 -11.37
CA ARG A 104 1.13 -9.09 -10.64
C ARG A 104 1.50 -9.14 -9.17
N ILE A 105 0.58 -8.76 -8.29
CA ILE A 105 0.79 -8.77 -6.85
C ILE A 105 -0.30 -9.57 -6.13
N GLY A 106 0.07 -10.10 -4.98
CA GLY A 106 -0.79 -10.87 -4.08
C GLY A 106 -0.14 -11.02 -2.70
N PRO A 107 -0.74 -11.79 -1.78
CA PRO A 107 -0.21 -11.97 -0.43
C PRO A 107 1.28 -12.37 -0.45
N GLY A 108 2.10 -11.73 0.38
CA GLY A 108 3.55 -11.93 0.39
C GLY A 108 4.33 -11.02 -0.58
N SER A 109 3.65 -10.18 -1.35
CA SER A 109 4.29 -9.11 -2.13
C SER A 109 4.55 -7.89 -1.26
N VAL A 110 5.76 -7.34 -1.35
CA VAL A 110 6.17 -6.06 -0.76
C VAL A 110 6.47 -5.08 -1.89
N ILE A 111 5.85 -3.92 -1.83
CA ILE A 111 5.85 -2.90 -2.87
C ILE A 111 6.58 -1.68 -2.32
N SER A 112 7.51 -1.14 -3.09
CA SER A 112 8.10 0.18 -2.86
C SER A 112 7.66 1.09 -4.01
N SER A 113 6.73 2.01 -3.72
CA SER A 113 6.09 2.92 -4.68
C SER A 113 6.56 4.36 -4.43
N PRO A 114 7.50 4.85 -5.25
CA PRO A 114 8.02 6.20 -5.10
C PRO A 114 6.96 7.28 -5.36
N LYS A 115 7.07 8.39 -4.65
CA LYS A 115 6.26 9.58 -4.87
C LYS A 115 6.43 10.10 -6.30
N GLY A 116 5.31 10.40 -6.95
CA GLY A 116 5.22 10.95 -8.30
C GLY A 116 5.26 9.89 -9.41
N VAL A 117 5.53 8.63 -9.10
CA VAL A 117 5.42 7.54 -10.09
C VAL A 117 3.94 7.14 -10.21
N GLU A 118 3.31 7.49 -11.33
CA GLU A 118 1.89 7.13 -11.56
C GLU A 118 1.75 5.63 -11.84
N VAL A 119 0.99 4.96 -10.98
CA VAL A 119 0.68 3.54 -11.08
C VAL A 119 -0.84 3.35 -11.13
N GLU A 120 -1.30 2.58 -12.11
CA GLU A 120 -2.67 2.08 -12.12
C GLU A 120 -2.74 0.75 -11.36
N TRP A 121 -3.62 0.69 -10.37
CA TRP A 121 -3.93 -0.48 -9.57
C TRP A 121 -5.22 -1.11 -10.08
N ALA A 122 -5.11 -2.16 -10.89
CA ALA A 122 -6.25 -2.98 -11.28
C ALA A 122 -6.43 -4.11 -10.27
N ILE A 123 -7.33 -3.90 -9.32
CA ILE A 123 -7.59 -4.81 -8.19
C ILE A 123 -8.71 -5.78 -8.56
N ASP A 124 -8.47 -7.05 -8.29
CA ASP A 124 -9.46 -8.09 -8.50
C ASP A 124 -10.46 -8.14 -7.34
N GLY A 125 -11.71 -8.46 -7.66
CA GLY A 125 -12.68 -8.86 -6.66
C GLY A 125 -12.33 -10.23 -6.05
N PRO A 126 -12.90 -10.58 -4.88
CA PRO A 126 -13.92 -9.81 -4.15
C PRO A 126 -13.36 -8.80 -3.15
N PHE A 127 -12.08 -8.85 -2.81
CA PHE A 127 -11.49 -7.93 -1.84
C PHE A 127 -9.98 -7.83 -2.03
N PHE A 128 -9.41 -6.75 -1.51
CA PHE A 128 -7.97 -6.58 -1.39
C PHE A 128 -7.63 -5.88 -0.07
N LYS A 129 -6.51 -6.24 0.56
CA LYS A 129 -6.01 -5.59 1.76
C LYS A 129 -4.50 -5.48 1.75
N LYS A 130 -3.98 -4.32 2.15
CA LYS A 130 -2.55 -4.09 2.37
C LYS A 130 -2.29 -3.37 3.68
N PHE A 131 -1.14 -3.64 4.27
CA PHE A 131 -0.48 -2.70 5.16
C PHE A 131 0.27 -1.68 4.32
N TRP A 132 0.26 -0.41 4.73
CA TRP A 132 1.01 0.66 4.09
C TRP A 132 1.80 1.45 5.12
N CYS A 133 2.94 1.96 4.69
CA CYS A 133 3.76 2.93 5.39
C CYS A 133 4.14 4.00 4.37
N ILE A 134 3.78 5.25 4.63
CA ILE A 134 4.12 6.39 3.79
C ILE A 134 5.12 7.25 4.54
N TRP A 135 6.20 7.63 3.87
CA TRP A 135 7.18 8.54 4.41
C TRP A 135 7.64 9.55 3.35
N ALA A 136 7.64 10.83 3.72
CA ALA A 136 8.32 11.86 2.96
C ALA A 136 9.53 12.34 3.78
N GLY A 137 10.72 12.16 3.21
CA GLY A 137 11.92 12.76 3.74
C GLY A 137 11.83 14.29 3.76
N SER A 138 12.55 14.92 4.68
CA SER A 138 12.62 16.39 4.78
C SER A 138 13.54 17.04 3.75
N SER A 139 14.34 16.24 3.03
CA SER A 139 15.30 16.69 2.03
C SER A 139 15.30 15.74 0.83
N PRO A 140 15.52 16.25 -0.39
CA PRO A 140 15.77 15.40 -1.56
C PRO A 140 16.99 14.52 -1.33
N VAL A 141 16.88 13.23 -1.66
CA VAL A 141 18.03 12.33 -1.73
C VAL A 141 18.54 12.33 -3.18
N PRO A 142 19.82 12.67 -3.44
CA PRO A 142 20.38 12.58 -4.78
C PRO A 142 20.33 11.13 -5.28
N GLY A 143 19.93 10.93 -6.53
CA GLY A 143 19.84 9.59 -7.10
C GLY A 143 19.30 9.57 -8.52
N GLU A 144 19.23 8.37 -9.09
CA GLU A 144 18.58 8.10 -10.37
C GLU A 144 17.06 8.26 -10.25
N LYS A 145 16.39 8.24 -11.41
CA LYS A 145 14.92 8.24 -11.46
C LYS A 145 14.40 7.02 -10.69
N LEU A 146 13.55 7.26 -9.69
CA LEU A 146 12.97 6.19 -8.89
C LEU A 146 11.98 5.36 -9.72
N GLU A 147 11.96 4.06 -9.47
CA GLU A 147 11.10 3.08 -10.14
C GLU A 147 10.22 2.33 -9.11
N LEU A 148 9.07 1.83 -9.56
CA LEU A 148 8.26 0.91 -8.78
C LEU A 148 9.03 -0.41 -8.60
N GLN A 149 9.21 -0.84 -7.35
CA GLN A 149 9.85 -2.11 -7.01
C GLN A 149 8.86 -3.05 -6.34
N ILE A 150 8.90 -4.32 -6.73
CA ILE A 150 8.06 -5.39 -6.18
C ILE A 150 8.98 -6.53 -5.76
N ASN A 151 8.86 -6.95 -4.50
CA ASN A 151 9.56 -8.10 -3.95
C ASN A 151 8.53 -9.14 -3.53
N HIS A 152 8.68 -10.37 -4.00
CA HIS A 152 7.83 -11.47 -3.57
C HIS A 152 8.56 -12.28 -2.50
N VAL A 153 8.27 -11.99 -1.23
CA VAL A 153 9.04 -12.52 -0.09
C VAL A 153 8.69 -13.98 0.20
N SER A 154 7.46 -14.37 -0.10
CA SER A 154 6.95 -15.73 0.12
C SER A 154 6.66 -16.46 -1.20
N ASP A 155 7.34 -16.09 -2.29
CA ASP A 155 7.28 -16.92 -3.50
C ASP A 155 7.69 -18.34 -3.12
N ASN A 156 6.75 -19.26 -3.19
CA ASN A 156 6.99 -20.68 -3.02
C ASN A 156 7.44 -21.16 -4.40
N PRO A 157 8.75 -21.18 -4.72
CA PRO A 157 9.17 -21.57 -6.05
C PRO A 157 8.67 -23.00 -6.31
N PRO A 158 8.26 -23.33 -7.54
CA PRO A 158 7.97 -24.71 -7.88
C PRO A 158 9.16 -25.57 -7.46
N THR A 159 8.91 -26.62 -6.68
CA THR A 159 9.89 -27.68 -6.47
C THR A 159 10.28 -28.19 -7.85
N GLU A 160 11.55 -28.10 -8.21
CA GLU A 160 12.06 -28.75 -9.42
C GLU A 160 11.66 -30.24 -9.35
N GLU A 161 10.86 -30.70 -10.32
CA GLU A 161 10.56 -32.13 -10.52
C GLU A 161 11.76 -32.88 -11.09
#